data_AF-A0A7W7K8X6-F1
#
_entry.id   AF-A0A7W7K8X6-F1
#
_cell.length_a   1.000
_cell.length_b   1.000
_cell.length_c   1.000
_cell.angle_alpha   90.00
_cell.angle_beta   90.00
_cell.angle_gamma   90.00
#
_symmetry.space_group_name_H-M   'P 1'
#
loop_
_entity.id
_entity.type
_entity.pdbx_description
1 polymer ?
#
loop_
_entity_poly.entity_id
_entity_poly.type
_entity_poly.pdbx_seq_one_letter_code
_entity_poly.pdbx_strand_id
1 'polypeptide(L)' 'MTHGRARSGLGSAIGWDGPRPPMGDRPHGHHLQVLALDRMLDLPLGATRDQLLTAAAGHVLAKGRDRRDVR' A
#
# COMPACT_ATOMS: atom_id res chain seq x y z
N MET A 1 3.67 -33.95 -6.32
CA MET A 1 2.50 -33.05 -6.45
C MET A 1 2.27 -32.41 -5.09
N THR A 2 2.92 -31.28 -4.83
CA THR A 2 2.93 -30.63 -3.52
C THR A 2 1.81 -29.60 -3.49
N HIS A 3 0.81 -29.79 -2.63
CA HIS A 3 -0.29 -28.83 -2.45
C HIS A 3 0.23 -27.62 -1.67
N GLY A 4 0.72 -26.62 -2.40
CA GLY A 4 1.21 -25.35 -1.87
C GLY A 4 0.06 -24.38 -1.54
N ARG A 5 -0.40 -24.44 -0.29
CA ARG A 5 -1.01 -23.37 0.53
C ARG A 5 -1.58 -22.15 -0.21
N ALA A 6 -2.92 -22.05 -0.28
CA ALA A 6 -3.61 -20.82 -0.64
C ALA A 6 -3.28 -19.71 0.38
N ARG A 7 -2.55 -18.68 -0.04
CA ARG A 7 -2.37 -17.46 0.75
C ARG A 7 -3.49 -16.50 0.38
N SER A 8 -4.46 -16.34 1.28
CA SER A 8 -5.55 -15.38 1.10
C SER A 8 -5.04 -13.96 1.32
N GLY A 9 -4.70 -13.30 0.22
CA GLY A 9 -4.48 -11.87 0.08
C GLY A 9 -4.44 -11.58 -1.42
N LEU A 10 -5.34 -10.73 -1.93
CA LEU A 10 -5.46 -10.40 -3.35
C LEU A 10 -4.24 -9.60 -3.88
N GLY A 11 -3.05 -10.20 -3.94
CA GLY A 11 -1.83 -9.52 -4.36
C GLY A 11 -0.62 -10.43 -4.35
N SER A 12 -0.48 -11.25 -5.39
CA SER A 12 0.72 -12.05 -5.66
C SER A 12 1.64 -11.42 -6.72
N ALA A 13 1.23 -10.31 -7.34
CA ALA A 13 2.02 -9.56 -8.32
C ALA A 13 2.45 -8.20 -7.74
N ILE A 14 3.64 -7.73 -8.13
CA ILE A 14 4.10 -6.38 -7.82
C ILE A 14 3.24 -5.40 -8.63
N GLY A 15 2.49 -4.52 -7.96
CA GLY A 15 1.63 -3.55 -8.61
C GLY A 15 0.43 -3.13 -7.77
N TRP A 16 -0.50 -2.41 -8.40
CA TRP A 16 -1.77 -1.99 -7.82
C TRP A 16 -2.93 -2.78 -8.46
N ASP A 17 -3.61 -3.60 -7.68
CA ASP A 17 -4.71 -4.47 -8.14
C ASP A 17 -6.11 -3.85 -7.98
N GLY A 18 -6.20 -2.62 -7.45
CA GLY A 18 -7.47 -1.90 -7.29
C GLY A 18 -8.36 -2.39 -6.15
N PRO A 19 -9.44 -1.63 -5.84
CA PRO A 19 -10.43 -2.02 -4.86
C PRO A 19 -11.31 -3.17 -5.40
N ARG A 20 -11.45 -4.25 -4.62
CA ARG A 20 -12.35 -5.37 -4.94
C ARG A 20 -13.18 -5.74 -3.69
N PRO A 21 -14.11 -4.88 -3.26
CA PRO A 21 -14.93 -5.16 -2.09
C PRO A 21 -15.85 -6.36 -2.34
N PRO A 22 -16.14 -7.19 -1.32
CA PRO A 22 -17.16 -8.21 -1.42
C PRO A 22 -18.54 -7.61 -1.72
N MET A 23 -19.38 -8.37 -2.43
CA MET A 23 -20.72 -7.93 -2.79
C MET A 23 -21.59 -7.83 -1.53
N GLY A 24 -22.26 -6.69 -1.33
CA GLY A 24 -23.13 -6.44 -0.17
C GLY A 24 -22.44 -5.84 1.05
N ASP A 25 -21.11 -5.70 1.04
CA ASP A 25 -20.39 -5.01 2.11
C ASP A 25 -20.51 -3.49 1.99
N ARG A 26 -20.36 -2.81 3.14
CA ARG A 26 -20.28 -1.35 3.20
C ARG A 26 -19.07 -0.86 2.39
N PRO A 27 -19.11 0.36 1.81
CA PRO A 27 -17.97 0.89 1.06
C PRO A 27 -16.66 0.83 1.86
N HIS A 28 -15.63 0.16 1.32
CA HIS A 28 -14.31 0.11 1.93
C HIS A 28 -13.58 1.45 1.77
N GLY A 29 -13.00 1.93 2.87
CA GLY A 29 -12.08 3.06 2.88
C GLY A 29 -10.75 2.66 2.23
N HIS A 30 -10.49 3.15 1.02
CA HIS A 30 -9.19 3.02 0.36
C HIS A 30 -8.53 4.39 0.37
N HIS A 31 -7.37 4.49 1.01
CA HIS A 31 -6.64 5.73 1.13
C HIS A 31 -5.38 5.69 0.28
N LEU A 32 -5.16 6.77 -0.48
CA LEU A 32 -3.91 7.02 -1.17
C LEU A 32 -3.08 7.96 -0.30
N GLN A 33 -1.86 7.54 0.02
CA GLN A 33 -0.90 8.37 0.75
C GLN A 33 0.29 8.70 -0.17
N VAL A 34 0.68 9.97 -0.18
CA VAL A 34 1.87 10.46 -0.87
C VAL A 34 2.86 10.97 0.18
N LEU A 35 4.13 10.56 0.07
CA LEU A 35 5.22 11.00 0.93
C LEU A 35 6.25 11.73 0.07
N ALA A 36 6.60 12.96 0.43
CA ALA A 36 7.74 13.67 -0.16
C ALA A 36 8.99 13.39 0.68
N LEU A 37 10.05 12.92 0.05
CA LEU A 37 11.31 12.57 0.71
C LEU A 37 12.44 13.49 0.24
N ASP A 38 13.40 13.76 1.12
CA ASP A 38 14.62 14.51 0.78
C ASP A 38 15.72 13.65 0.14
N ARG A 39 15.48 12.34 0.02
CA ARG A 39 16.45 11.37 -0.51
C ARG A 39 15.79 10.25 -1.29
N MET A 40 16.62 9.57 -2.07
CA MET A 40 16.29 8.25 -2.62
C MET A 40 16.42 7.17 -1.54
N LEU A 41 15.52 6.20 -1.60
CA LEU A 41 15.55 5.00 -0.76
C LEU A 41 16.15 3.84 -1.53
N ASP A 42 17.04 3.09 -0.89
CA ASP A 42 17.60 1.85 -1.43
C ASP A 42 16.76 0.67 -0.92
N LEU A 43 15.73 0.31 -1.69
CA LEU A 43 14.79 -0.74 -1.36
C LEU A 43 14.76 -1.79 -2.48
N PRO A 44 14.73 -3.09 -2.14
CA PRO A 44 14.58 -4.12 -3.15
C PRO A 44 13.18 -4.07 -3.79
N LEU A 45 13.07 -4.59 -5.01
CA LEU A 45 11.79 -4.80 -5.66
C LEU A 45 10.91 -5.70 -4.77
N GLY A 46 9.65 -5.29 -4.54
CA GLY A 46 8.73 -6.01 -3.66
C GLY A 46 8.90 -5.71 -2.17
N ALA A 47 9.65 -4.65 -1.81
CA ALA A 47 9.69 -4.16 -0.43
C ALA A 47 8.28 -3.92 0.11
N THR A 48 8.05 -4.31 1.36
CA THR A 48 6.76 -4.15 2.02
C THR A 48 6.53 -2.70 2.41
N ARG A 49 5.27 -2.36 2.72
CA ARG A 49 4.91 -1.04 3.24
C ARG A 49 5.71 -0.68 4.50
N ASP A 50 5.93 -1.62 5.41
CA ASP A 50 6.63 -1.34 6.67
C ASP A 50 8.12 -1.10 6.45
N GLN A 51 8.74 -1.80 5.50
CA GLN A 51 10.12 -1.54 5.07
C GLN A 51 10.25 -0.14 4.45
N LEU A 52 9.32 0.24 3.59
CA LEU A 52 9.26 1.59 3.01
C LEU A 52 9.17 2.66 4.11
N LEU A 53 8.25 2.53 5.06
CA LEU A 53 8.05 3.50 6.12
C LEU A 53 9.25 3.59 7.07
N THR A 54 9.92 2.47 7.32
CA THR A 54 11.14 2.43 8.13
C THR A 54 12.28 3.15 7.43
N ALA A 55 12.51 2.87 6.14
CA ALA A 55 13.56 3.51 5.35
C ALA A 55 13.31 5.01 5.14
N ALA A 56 12.04 5.43 5.06
CA ALA A 56 11.64 6.83 4.94
C ALA A 56 11.70 7.62 6.27
N ALA A 57 11.81 6.95 7.42
CA ALA A 57 11.76 7.60 8.72
C ALA A 57 12.90 8.64 8.86
N GLY A 58 12.57 9.83 9.36
CA GLY A 58 13.51 10.95 9.45
C GLY A 58 13.76 11.72 8.14
N HIS A 59 13.26 11.23 7.01
CA HIS A 59 13.47 11.80 5.68
C HIS A 59 12.19 12.36 5.01
N VAL A 60 11.05 12.34 5.73
CA VAL A 60 9.77 12.82 5.19
C VAL A 60 9.65 14.33 5.34
N LEU A 61 9.64 15.05 4.22
CA LEU A 61 9.44 16.50 4.15
C LEU A 61 7.96 16.89 4.23
N ALA A 62 7.08 16.10 3.59
CA ALA A 62 5.64 16.36 3.57
C ALA A 62 4.83 15.08 3.37
N LYS A 63 3.55 15.11 3.78
CA LYS A 63 2.60 14.00 3.62
C LYS A 63 1.28 14.50 3.03
N GLY A 64 0.82 13.86 1.98
CA GLY A 64 -0.51 14.03 1.41
C GLY A 64 -1.37 12.79 1.64
N ARG A 65 -2.67 12.98 1.82
CA ARG A 65 -3.67 11.90 1.78
C ARG A 65 -4.91 12.37 1.05
N ASP A 66 -5.62 11.46 0.40
CA ASP A 66 -6.96 11.77 -0.10
C ASP A 66 -7.87 12.14 1.09
N ARG A 67 -8.42 13.35 1.07
CA ARG A 67 -9.54 13.69 1.96
C ARG A 67 -10.82 13.33 1.22
N ARG A 68 -11.60 12.43 1.80
CA ARG A 68 -12.99 12.21 1.41
C ARG A 68 -13.88 13.15 2.22
N ASP A 69 -13.73 14.46 2.00
CA ASP A 69 -14.72 15.43 2.49
C ASP A 69 -15.84 15.45 1.44
N VAL A 70 -16.76 14.47 1.54
CA VAL A 70 -18.03 14.52 0.81
C VAL A 70 -18.92 15.51 1.55
N ARG A 71 -19.11 16.69 0.97
CA ARG A 71 -20.20 17.61 1.35
C ARG A 71 -21.54 17.04 0.89
#